data_AF-A0A2D0NID9-F1
#
_entry.id   AF-A0A2D0NID9-F1
#
_cell.length_a   1.000
_cell.length_b   1.000
_cell.length_c   1.000
_cell.angle_alpha   90.00
_cell.angle_beta   90.00
_cell.angle_gamma   90.00
#
_symmetry.space_group_name_H-M   'P 1'
#
loop_
_entity.id
_entity.type
_entity.pdbx_description
1 polymer ?
#
loop_
_entity_poly.entity_id
_entity_poly.type
_entity_poly.pdbx_seq_one_letter_code
_entity_poly.pdbx_strand_id
1 'polypeptide(L)'
;MEIRLIERDGATIALPATTQYRIRNAQDAAELLVNSQYAGTNKVVLFAEQLVPEFFELRSGIAGEILQKFSTYNGYLAIIGDFSGYNSQSLQDFIYESNRQRRINFVATEDEAFQALIR
;
A
#
# COMPACT_ATOMS: atom_id res chain seq x y z
N MET A 1 -0.17 8.14 -14.47
CA MET A 1 -1.28 7.98 -13.51
C MET A 1 -1.54 9.31 -12.78
N GLU A 2 -2.80 9.68 -12.52
CA GLU A 2 -3.13 10.87 -11.72
C GLU A 2 -3.13 10.53 -10.23
N ILE A 3 -2.39 11.32 -9.44
CA ILE A 3 -2.29 11.17 -7.98
C ILE A 3 -2.79 12.42 -7.29
N ARG A 4 -3.53 12.22 -6.20
CA ARG A 4 -3.95 13.27 -5.28
C ARG A 4 -3.01 13.28 -4.10
N LEU A 5 -2.52 14.47 -3.74
CA LEU A 5 -1.73 14.68 -2.54
C LEU A 5 -2.63 15.11 -1.38
N ILE A 6 -2.36 14.54 -0.22
CA ILE A 6 -3.03 14.84 1.04
C ILE A 6 -1.96 15.27 2.05
N GLU A 7 -2.17 16.42 2.68
CA GLU A 7 -1.35 16.91 3.78
C GLU A 7 -2.00 16.52 5.12
N ARG A 8 -1.25 15.82 5.97
CA ARG A 8 -1.65 15.45 7.33
C ARG A 8 -0.45 15.53 8.25
N ASP A 9 -0.57 16.33 9.32
CA ASP A 9 0.42 16.47 10.39
C ASP A 9 1.88 16.65 9.89
N GLY A 10 2.06 17.41 8.80
CA GLY A 10 3.38 17.68 8.20
C GLY A 10 3.91 16.60 7.25
N ALA A 11 3.13 15.55 6.98
CA ALA A 11 3.42 14.55 5.96
C ALA A 11 2.53 14.74 4.73
N THR A 12 3.17 14.76 3.55
CA THR A 12 2.51 14.65 2.25
C THR A 12 2.30 13.17 1.92
N ILE A 13 1.08 12.78 1.59
CA ILE A 13 0.70 11.39 1.31
C ILE A 13 0.03 11.32 -0.08
N ALA A 14 0.46 10.38 -0.93
CA ALA A 14 -0.08 10.19 -2.26
C ALA A 14 -1.20 9.13 -2.26
N LEU A 15 -2.32 9.46 -2.92
CA LEU A 15 -3.43 8.56 -3.20
C LEU A 15 -3.65 8.53 -4.72
N PRO A 16 -3.99 7.37 -5.33
CA PRO A 16 -4.53 7.38 -6.68
C PRO A 16 -5.81 8.23 -6.74
N ALA A 17 -5.91 9.14 -7.72
CA ALA A 17 -7.06 10.05 -7.83
C ALA A 17 -8.38 9.32 -8.14
N THR A 18 -8.29 8.09 -8.66
CA THR A 18 -9.43 7.21 -8.94
C THR A 18 -9.18 5.82 -8.38
N THR A 19 -10.24 5.22 -7.86
CA THR A 19 -10.25 3.82 -7.42
C THR A 19 -10.29 2.85 -8.60
N GLN A 20 -10.38 3.31 -9.85
CA GLN A 20 -10.31 2.44 -11.04
C GLN A 20 -8.89 1.94 -11.33
N TYR A 21 -7.86 2.65 -10.86
CA TYR A 21 -6.49 2.20 -11.04
C TYR A 21 -6.24 0.91 -10.23
N ARG A 22 -5.57 -0.05 -10.86
CA ARG A 22 -5.30 -1.38 -10.32
C ARG A 22 -3.80 -1.65 -10.31
N ILE A 23 -3.29 -2.14 -9.19
CA ILE A 23 -1.93 -2.66 -9.05
C ILE A 23 -1.98 -4.16 -9.29
N ARG A 24 -1.62 -4.58 -10.51
CA ARG A 24 -1.66 -5.98 -10.92
C ARG A 24 -0.31 -6.67 -10.73
N ASN A 25 0.76 -5.89 -10.76
CA ASN A 25 2.12 -6.41 -10.73
C ASN A 25 3.11 -5.36 -10.19
N ALA A 26 4.38 -5.76 -10.15
CA ALA A 26 5.47 -4.93 -9.68
C ALA A 26 5.74 -3.67 -10.53
N GLN A 27 5.36 -3.67 -11.81
CA GLN A 27 5.50 -2.51 -12.68
C GLN A 27 4.48 -1.42 -12.33
N ASP A 28 3.21 -1.80 -12.13
CA ASP A 28 2.18 -0.86 -11.67
C ASP A 28 2.58 -0.23 -10.32
N ALA A 29 3.11 -1.03 -9.39
CA ALA A 29 3.60 -0.54 -8.09
C ALA A 29 4.80 0.41 -8.21
N ALA A 30 5.74 0.12 -9.12
CA ALA A 30 6.89 0.99 -9.37
C ALA A 30 6.47 2.32 -10.01
N GLU A 31 5.54 2.29 -10.96
CA GLU A 31 4.99 3.51 -11.58
C GLU A 31 4.30 4.40 -10.53
N LEU A 32 3.55 3.81 -9.60
CA LEU A 32 2.94 4.52 -8.47
C LEU A 32 3.97 5.22 -7.59
N LEU A 33 5.03 4.52 -7.22
CA LEU A 33 6.11 5.07 -6.39
C LEU A 33 6.87 6.20 -7.09
N VAL A 34 7.22 6.01 -8.36
CA VAL A 34 7.94 7.04 -9.15
C VAL A 34 7.10 8.31 -9.30
N ASN A 35 5.80 8.17 -9.63
CA ASN A 35 4.91 9.32 -9.74
C ASN A 35 4.74 10.04 -8.40
N SER A 36 4.61 9.29 -7.30
CA SER A 36 4.51 9.86 -5.94
C SER A 36 5.77 10.64 -5.57
N GLN A 37 6.94 10.08 -5.86
CA GLN A 37 8.24 10.71 -5.58
C GLN A 37 8.44 11.97 -6.40
N TYR A 38 8.04 11.95 -7.67
CA TYR A 38 8.05 13.14 -8.52
C TYR A 38 7.14 14.25 -7.97
N ALA A 39 6.04 13.86 -7.33
CA ALA A 39 5.13 14.77 -6.63
C ALA A 39 5.57 15.13 -5.19
N GLY A 40 6.77 14.69 -4.76
CA GLY A 40 7.38 15.09 -3.50
C GLY A 40 7.15 14.17 -2.31
N THR A 41 6.60 12.96 -2.49
CA THR A 41 6.39 12.01 -1.39
C THR A 41 6.72 10.57 -1.75
N ASN A 42 7.16 9.78 -0.77
CA ASN A 42 7.32 8.33 -0.87
C ASN A 42 6.26 7.56 -0.07
N LYS A 43 5.27 8.26 0.52
CA LYS A 43 4.19 7.71 1.35
C LYS A 43 2.94 7.56 0.50
N VAL A 44 2.42 6.34 0.39
CA VAL A 44 1.33 5.98 -0.51
C VAL A 44 0.22 5.28 0.26
N VAL A 45 -1.03 5.61 -0.08
CA VAL A 45 -2.22 4.89 0.41
C VAL A 45 -2.92 4.23 -0.77
N LEU A 46 -3.30 2.97 -0.59
CA LEU A 46 -4.12 2.20 -1.53
C LEU A 46 -5.33 1.62 -0.79
N PHE A 47 -6.41 1.41 -1.53
CA PHE A 47 -7.50 0.56 -1.10
C PHE A 47 -7.24 -0.90 -1.52
N ALA A 48 -7.63 -1.86 -0.69
CA ALA A 48 -7.43 -3.29 -0.94
C ALA A 48 -8.04 -3.72 -2.29
N GLU A 49 -9.15 -3.12 -2.71
CA GLU A 49 -9.82 -3.37 -3.99
C GLU A 49 -8.99 -2.90 -5.19
N GLN A 50 -7.99 -2.03 -4.97
CA GLN A 50 -7.05 -1.61 -6.02
C GLN A 50 -5.94 -2.63 -6.23
N LEU A 51 -5.75 -3.58 -5.32
CA LEU A 51 -4.83 -4.69 -5.47
C LEU A 51 -5.54 -5.84 -6.19
N VAL A 52 -4.81 -6.52 -7.05
CA VAL A 52 -5.30 -7.74 -7.71
C VAL A 52 -5.56 -8.84 -6.66
N PRO A 53 -6.62 -9.65 -6.75
CA PRO A 53 -6.97 -10.65 -5.72
C PRO A 53 -5.81 -11.58 -5.33
N GLU A 54 -4.98 -11.95 -6.31
CA GLU A 54 -3.77 -12.77 -6.18
C GLU A 54 -2.74 -12.18 -5.21
N PHE A 55 -2.78 -10.87 -4.94
CA PHE A 55 -1.99 -10.24 -3.89
C PHE A 55 -2.29 -10.86 -2.51
N PHE A 56 -3.54 -11.18 -2.23
CA PHE A 56 -3.93 -11.77 -0.94
C PHE A 56 -3.73 -13.29 -0.90
N GLU A 57 -3.44 -13.92 -2.04
CA GLU A 57 -3.00 -15.31 -2.12
C GLU A 57 -1.47 -15.39 -2.09
N LEU A 58 -0.85 -15.36 -0.91
CA LEU A 58 0.62 -15.25 -0.77
C LEU A 58 1.44 -16.27 -1.60
N ARG A 59 0.90 -17.47 -1.85
CA ARG A 59 1.52 -18.49 -2.71
C ARG A 59 1.69 -18.07 -4.17
N SER A 60 0.98 -17.04 -4.63
CA SER A 60 1.09 -16.48 -5.98
C SER A 60 2.43 -15.80 -6.22
N GLY A 61 3.11 -15.34 -5.16
CA GLY A 61 4.31 -14.51 -5.24
C GLY A 61 4.06 -13.03 -5.55
N ILE A 62 2.85 -12.66 -5.99
CA ILE A 62 2.51 -11.29 -6.43
C ILE A 62 2.68 -10.26 -5.33
N ALA A 63 2.28 -10.57 -4.08
CA ALA A 63 2.50 -9.68 -2.95
C ALA A 63 3.98 -9.38 -2.73
N GLY A 64 4.83 -10.40 -2.79
CA GLY A 64 6.28 -10.23 -2.64
C GLY A 64 6.86 -9.31 -3.70
N GLU A 65 6.50 -9.53 -4.97
CA GLU A 65 6.96 -8.72 -6.09
C GLU A 65 6.53 -7.25 -5.98
N ILE A 66 5.27 -6.99 -5.62
CA ILE A 66 4.72 -5.64 -5.44
C ILE A 66 5.39 -4.95 -4.25
N LEU A 67 5.43 -5.62 -3.09
CA LEU A 67 5.91 -5.02 -1.84
C LEU A 67 7.43 -4.83 -1.84
N GLN A 68 8.17 -5.65 -2.59
CA GLN A 68 9.60 -5.45 -2.80
C GLN A 68 9.89 -4.08 -3.42
N LYS A 69 9.01 -3.53 -4.27
CA LYS A 69 9.19 -2.18 -4.84
C LYS A 69 9.19 -1.10 -3.78
N PHE A 70 8.34 -1.20 -2.76
CA PHE A 70 8.36 -0.26 -1.64
C PHE A 70 9.67 -0.33 -0.86
N SER A 71 10.33 -1.49 -0.81
CA SER A 71 11.69 -1.56 -0.25
C SER A 71 12.75 -0.99 -1.20
N THR A 72 12.69 -1.31 -2.49
CA THR A 72 13.66 -0.85 -3.50
C THR A 72 13.65 0.66 -3.68
N TYR A 73 12.47 1.29 -3.70
CA TYR A 73 12.30 2.72 -3.90
C TYR A 73 12.20 3.50 -2.58
N ASN A 74 12.46 2.85 -1.43
CA ASN A 74 12.34 3.45 -0.09
C ASN A 74 10.97 4.13 0.13
N GLY A 75 9.90 3.45 -0.29
CA GLY A 75 8.51 3.87 -0.13
C GLY A 75 7.86 3.28 1.12
N TYR A 76 6.77 3.92 1.52
CA TYR A 76 5.88 3.49 2.60
C TYR A 76 4.48 3.30 2.05
N LEU A 77 3.80 2.24 2.49
CA LEU A 77 2.47 1.88 2.02
C LEU A 77 1.52 1.70 3.21
N ALA A 78 0.32 2.23 3.07
CA ALA A 78 -0.84 1.78 3.83
C ALA A 78 -1.92 1.25 2.88
N ILE A 79 -2.47 0.08 3.18
CA ILE A 79 -3.52 -0.60 2.43
C ILE A 79 -4.76 -0.60 3.32
N ILE A 80 -5.80 0.09 2.86
CA ILE A 80 -7.09 0.22 3.54
C ILE A 80 -8.00 -0.90 3.07
N GLY A 81 -8.53 -1.71 3.99
CA GLY A 81 -9.51 -2.75 3.65
C GLY A 81 -9.99 -3.53 4.86
N ASP A 82 -11.02 -4.34 4.64
CA ASP A 82 -11.47 -5.34 5.62
C ASP A 82 -10.76 -6.67 5.37
N PHE A 83 -9.85 -7.03 6.28
CA PHE A 83 -9.10 -8.27 6.21
C PHE A 83 -9.67 -9.39 7.09
N SER A 84 -10.77 -9.13 7.82
CA SER A 84 -11.38 -10.11 8.72
C SER A 84 -11.96 -11.33 8.00
N GLY A 85 -12.37 -11.17 6.74
CA GLY A 85 -12.90 -12.24 5.89
C GLY A 85 -11.86 -13.24 5.40
N TYR A 86 -10.56 -12.94 5.54
CA TYR A 86 -9.50 -13.87 5.12
C TYR A 86 -9.17 -14.86 6.22
N ASN A 87 -9.58 -16.12 6.02
CA ASN A 87 -9.34 -17.23 6.94
C ASN A 87 -7.96 -17.90 6.79
N SER A 88 -7.01 -17.24 6.12
CA SER A 88 -5.66 -17.79 5.90
C SER A 88 -4.72 -17.35 7.02
N GLN A 89 -4.22 -18.32 7.82
CA GLN A 89 -3.23 -18.05 8.87
C GLN A 89 -1.99 -17.36 8.32
N SER A 90 -1.50 -17.79 7.15
CA SER A 90 -0.29 -17.20 6.54
C SER A 90 -0.49 -15.74 6.15
N LEU A 91 -1.68 -15.36 5.68
CA LEU A 91 -1.99 -13.97 5.37
C LEU A 91 -2.13 -13.13 6.65
N GLN A 92 -2.76 -13.68 7.69
CA GLN A 92 -2.90 -13.01 8.98
C GLN A 92 -1.53 -12.77 9.64
N ASP A 93 -0.66 -13.77 9.65
CA ASP A 93 0.72 -13.65 10.17
C ASP A 93 1.51 -12.62 9.36
N PHE A 94 1.38 -12.66 8.03
CA PHE A 94 2.03 -11.71 7.13
C PHE A 94 1.57 -10.25 7.38
N ILE A 95 0.27 -10.03 7.55
CA ILE A 95 -0.30 -8.71 7.88
C ILE A 95 0.24 -8.23 9.24
N TYR A 96 0.22 -9.11 10.24
CA TYR A 96 0.71 -8.80 11.58
C TYR A 96 2.20 -8.41 11.56
N GLU A 97 3.04 -9.17 10.88
CA GLU A 97 4.46 -8.87 10.73
C GLU A 97 4.72 -7.57 9.96
N SER A 98 3.97 -7.34 8.87
CA SER A 98 4.07 -6.12 8.06
C SER A 98 3.78 -4.87 8.91
N ASN A 99 2.66 -4.88 9.64
CA ASN A 99 2.26 -3.78 10.52
C ASN A 99 3.29 -3.50 11.63
N ARG A 100 3.99 -4.53 12.12
CA ARG A 100 5.08 -4.36 13.09
C ARG A 100 6.30 -3.67 12.50
N GLN A 101 6.64 -3.95 11.23
CA GLN A 101 7.75 -3.31 10.53
C GLN A 101 7.42 -1.89 10.06
N ARG A 102 6.13 -1.53 9.99
CA ARG A 102 5.60 -0.18 9.69
C ARG A 102 5.90 0.38 8.31
N ARG A 103 6.69 -0.31 7.47
CA ARG A 103 6.89 0.07 6.07
C ARG A 103 5.63 -0.18 5.24
N ILE A 104 5.00 -1.33 5.48
CA ILE A 104 3.74 -1.74 4.85
C ILE A 104 2.73 -1.92 5.97
N ASN A 105 1.59 -1.23 5.87
CA ASN A 105 0.56 -1.24 6.89
C ASN A 105 -0.78 -1.65 6.28
N PHE A 106 -1.47 -2.56 6.93
CA PHE A 106 -2.82 -3.00 6.61
C PHE A 106 -3.73 -2.48 7.72
N VAL A 107 -4.71 -1.65 7.33
CA VAL A 107 -5.55 -0.87 8.26
C VAL A 107 -6.99 -0.84 7.77
N ALA A 108 -7.93 -0.51 8.65
CA ALA A 108 -9.35 -0.53 8.33
C ALA A 108 -9.86 0.81 7.78
N THR A 109 -9.17 1.92 8.07
CA THR A 109 -9.66 3.27 7.76
C THR A 109 -8.59 4.20 7.19
N GLU A 110 -9.03 5.27 6.52
CA GLU A 110 -8.14 6.34 6.04
C GLU A 110 -7.36 7.01 7.18
N ASP A 111 -8.01 7.27 8.32
CA ASP A 111 -7.34 7.89 9.47
C ASP A 111 -6.22 7.00 10.02
N GLU A 112 -6.47 5.69 10.16
CA GLU A 112 -5.42 4.73 10.54
C GLU A 112 -4.28 4.69 9.51
N ALA A 113 -4.59 4.77 8.21
CA ALA A 113 -3.60 4.80 7.15
C ALA A 113 -2.71 6.04 7.23
N PHE A 114 -3.29 7.22 7.44
CA PHE A 114 -2.53 8.44 7.62
C PHE A 114 -1.67 8.39 8.87
N GLN A 115 -2.23 7.95 10.01
CA GLN A 115 -1.47 7.81 11.25
C GLN A 115 -0.30 6.82 11.14
N ALA A 116 -0.46 5.74 10.38
CA ALA A 116 0.63 4.81 10.10
C ALA A 116 1.78 5.45 9.30
N LEU A 117 1.47 6.44 8.46
CA LEU A 117 2.41 7.08 7.54
C LEU A 117 2.97 8.41 8.04
N ILE A 118 2.40 9.08 9.05
CA ILE A 118 2.84 10.41 9.51
C ILE A 118 4.18 10.38 10.25
N ARG A 119 4.64 9.21 10.70
CA ARG A 119 5.89 9.08 11.45
C ARG A 119 7.15 9.27 10.61
#